data_AF-A0A351K065-F1
#
_entry.id   AF-A0A351K065-F1
#
_cell.length_a   1.000
_cell.length_b   1.000
_cell.length_c   1.000
_cell.angle_alpha   90.00
_cell.angle_beta   90.00
_cell.angle_gamma   90.00
#
_symmetry.space_group_name_H-M   'P 1'
#
loop_
_entity.id
_entity.type
_entity.pdbx_description
1 polymer ?
#
loop_
_entity_poly.entity_id
_entity_poly.type
_entity_poly.pdbx_seq_one_letter_code
_entity_poly.pdbx_strand_id
1 'polypeptide(L)'
;HPLDAEPYRQRFVEAMDDDFNTAQAVATLFDLAREINRAREEGTPLTEARKTFRELAEVLGLTLKEEVHLDAAPFIKLARKYELSSAGKDHPASYYIDRLIEKRDEFRRARDWPNADNIRNSLAEMGTMLEDTPQGTKWRQER
;
A
#
# COMPACT_ATOMS: atom_id res chain seq x y z
N HIS A 1 1.05 19.81 -12.26
CA HIS A 1 0.85 20.44 -10.93
C HIS A 1 1.23 19.42 -9.87
N PRO A 2 1.83 19.82 -8.72
CA PRO A 2 2.14 18.88 -7.64
C PRO A 2 0.87 18.19 -7.14
N LEU A 3 0.98 16.95 -6.67
CA LEU A 3 -0.13 16.22 -6.07
C LEU A 3 -0.57 16.95 -4.79
N ASP A 4 -1.83 17.36 -4.72
CA ASP A 4 -2.43 17.95 -3.52
C ASP A 4 -2.81 16.85 -2.52
N ALA A 5 -2.21 16.90 -1.34
CA ALA A 5 -2.43 15.92 -0.28
C ALA A 5 -3.38 16.41 0.82
N GLU A 6 -3.80 17.68 0.78
CA GLU A 6 -4.61 18.29 1.85
C GLU A 6 -6.00 17.63 2.01
N PRO A 7 -6.72 17.24 0.94
CA PRO A 7 -7.98 16.52 1.10
C PRO A 7 -7.84 15.19 1.85
N TYR A 8 -6.70 14.51 1.72
CA TYR A 8 -6.41 13.26 2.44
C TYR A 8 -6.07 13.52 3.90
N ARG A 9 -5.36 14.61 4.20
CA ARG A 9 -5.12 15.05 5.58
C ARG A 9 -6.44 15.35 6.29
N GLN A 10 -7.32 16.11 5.66
CA GLN A 10 -8.60 16.48 6.25
C GLN A 10 -9.47 15.24 6.55
N ARG A 11 -9.61 14.33 5.58
CA ARG A 11 -10.33 13.06 5.77
C ARG A 11 -9.72 12.17 6.87
N PHE A 12 -8.39 12.18 7.01
CA PHE A 12 -7.71 11.44 8.08
C PHE A 12 -8.00 12.06 9.44
N VAL A 13 -7.90 13.39 9.56
CA VAL A 13 -8.20 14.11 10.81
C VAL A 13 -9.65 13.89 11.23
N GLU A 14 -10.60 14.03 10.30
CA GLU A 14 -12.02 13.75 10.56
C GLU A 14 -12.26 12.33 11.06
N ALA A 15 -11.59 11.34 10.46
CA ALA A 15 -11.67 9.96 10.93
C ALA A 15 -11.08 9.77 12.33
N MET A 16 -9.99 10.46 12.67
CA MET A 16 -9.36 10.36 13.98
C MET A 16 -10.09 11.14 15.07
N ASP A 17 -10.76 12.24 14.71
CA ASP A 17 -11.61 13.03 15.60
C ASP A 17 -12.94 12.31 15.90
N ASP A 18 -13.42 11.45 14.98
CA ASP A 18 -14.58 10.58 15.18
C ASP A 18 -14.17 9.28 15.89
N ASP A 19 -14.20 9.31 17.23
CA ASP A 19 -13.95 8.16 18.13
C ASP A 19 -12.67 7.37 17.78
N PHE A 20 -11.61 8.06 17.34
CA PHE A 20 -10.36 7.45 16.89
C PHE A 20 -10.59 6.31 15.87
N ASN A 21 -11.43 6.54 14.86
CA ASN A 21 -11.74 5.57 13.82
C ASN A 21 -10.51 5.30 12.92
N THR A 22 -9.62 4.44 13.41
CA THR A 22 -8.38 4.04 12.73
C THR A 22 -8.68 3.33 11.42
N ALA A 23 -9.81 2.65 11.30
CA ALA A 23 -10.18 1.96 10.07
C ALA A 23 -10.31 2.95 8.89
N GLN A 24 -11.06 4.03 9.09
CA GLN A 24 -11.24 5.07 8.07
C GLN A 24 -9.98 5.92 7.86
N ALA A 25 -9.21 6.18 8.92
CA ALA A 25 -7.92 6.87 8.83
C ALA A 25 -6.92 6.07 7.96
N VAL A 26 -6.83 4.76 8.17
CA VAL A 26 -6.01 3.85 7.37
C VAL A 26 -6.50 3.76 5.92
N ALA A 27 -7.81 3.68 5.69
CA ALA A 27 -8.37 3.71 4.33
C ALA A 27 -7.97 5.00 3.57
N THR A 28 -7.98 6.14 4.26
CA THR A 28 -7.55 7.43 3.69
C THR A 28 -6.05 7.46 3.36
N LEU A 29 -5.21 6.86 4.22
CA LEU A 29 -3.79 6.66 3.92
C LEU A 29 -3.59 5.78 2.67
N PHE A 30 -4.38 4.72 2.51
CA PHE A 30 -4.36 3.90 1.29
C PHE A 30 -4.77 4.72 0.05
N ASP A 31 -5.76 5.59 0.12
CA ASP A 31 -6.08 6.43 -1.02
C ASP A 31 -4.90 7.36 -1.39
N LEU A 32 -4.27 7.98 -0.40
CA LEU A 32 -3.12 8.87 -0.62
C LEU A 32 -1.92 8.14 -1.22
N ALA A 33 -1.55 6.95 -0.74
CA ALA A 33 -0.44 6.22 -1.35
C ALA A 33 -0.76 5.75 -2.78
N ARG A 34 -2.04 5.53 -3.11
CA ARG A 34 -2.46 5.14 -4.46
C ARG A 34 -2.18 6.26 -5.44
N GLU A 35 -2.55 7.46 -5.02
CA GLU A 35 -2.33 8.71 -5.74
C GLU A 35 -0.84 9.05 -5.89
N ILE A 36 -0.05 8.89 -4.82
CA ILE A 36 1.40 9.10 -4.90
C ILE A 36 2.04 8.13 -5.91
N ASN A 37 1.59 6.86 -5.93
CA ASN A 37 2.09 5.88 -6.88
C ASN A 37 1.69 6.20 -8.32
N ARG A 38 0.46 6.67 -8.57
CA ARG A 38 0.03 7.13 -9.90
C ARG A 38 0.83 8.35 -10.36
N ALA A 39 0.92 9.37 -9.51
CA ALA A 39 1.64 10.61 -9.80
C ALA A 39 3.14 10.36 -10.05
N ARG A 40 3.74 9.31 -9.47
CA ARG A 40 5.11 8.88 -9.75
C ARG A 40 5.28 8.40 -11.20
N GLU A 41 4.33 7.64 -11.73
CA GLU A 41 4.37 7.14 -13.11
C GLU A 41 4.24 8.27 -14.12
N GLU A 42 3.52 9.33 -13.75
CA GLU A 42 3.32 10.54 -14.55
C GLU A 42 4.47 11.55 -14.43
N GLY A 43 5.48 11.30 -13.57
CA GLY A 43 6.59 12.22 -13.34
C GLY A 43 6.22 13.50 -12.58
N THR A 44 5.08 13.50 -11.88
CA THR A 44 4.59 14.64 -11.10
C THR A 44 5.44 14.84 -9.83
N PRO A 45 5.70 16.09 -9.37
CA PRO A 45 6.38 16.32 -8.10
C PRO A 45 5.61 15.74 -6.90
N LEU A 46 6.30 14.96 -6.07
CA LEU A 46 5.70 14.17 -4.97
C LEU A 46 6.12 14.60 -3.56
N THR A 47 6.99 15.61 -3.43
CA THR A 47 7.65 15.94 -2.16
C THR A 47 6.66 16.20 -1.02
N GLU A 48 5.68 17.08 -1.25
CA GLU A 48 4.68 17.44 -0.23
C GLU A 48 3.72 16.29 0.08
N ALA A 49 3.30 15.54 -0.93
CA ALA A 49 2.42 14.38 -0.73
C ALA A 49 3.12 13.26 0.06
N ARG A 50 4.40 12.99 -0.23
CA ARG A 50 5.21 12.02 0.53
C ARG A 50 5.49 12.48 1.95
N LYS A 51 5.65 13.79 2.17
CA LYS A 51 5.80 14.37 3.51
C LYS A 51 4.52 14.18 4.32
N THR A 52 3.38 14.62 3.77
CA THR A 52 2.06 14.46 4.40
C THR A 52 1.78 13.00 4.72
N PHE A 53 2.04 12.09 3.78
CA PHE A 53 1.86 10.67 3.99
C PHE A 53 2.67 10.11 5.16
N ARG A 54 3.95 10.52 5.31
CA ARG A 54 4.79 10.11 6.45
C ARG A 54 4.25 10.64 7.77
N GLU A 55 3.87 11.91 7.82
CA GLU A 55 3.29 12.53 9.03
C GLU A 55 2.04 11.76 9.50
N LEU A 56 1.12 11.45 8.57
CA LEU A 56 -0.11 10.71 8.89
C LEU A 56 0.17 9.26 9.31
N ALA A 57 1.16 8.60 8.67
CA ALA A 57 1.58 7.24 9.05
C ALA A 57 2.22 7.22 10.45
N GLU A 58 3.01 8.22 10.81
CA GLU A 58 3.63 8.36 12.13
C GLU A 58 2.60 8.50 13.25
N VAL A 59 1.48 9.20 13.01
CA VAL A 59 0.35 9.28 13.96
C VAL A 59 -0.20 7.89 14.30
N LEU A 60 -0.17 6.96 13.33
CA LEU A 60 -0.57 5.56 13.54
C LEU A 60 0.56 4.66 14.07
N GLY A 61 1.71 5.24 14.43
CA GLY A 61 2.88 4.53 14.95
C GLY A 61 3.71 3.83 13.87
N LEU A 62 3.64 4.26 12.60
CA LEU A 62 4.44 3.72 11.51
C LEU A 62 5.64 4.61 11.22
N THR A 63 6.84 4.07 11.37
CA THR A 63 8.07 4.72 10.92
C THR A 63 8.44 4.20 9.53
N LEU A 64 8.19 5.02 8.50
CA LEU A 64 8.63 4.74 7.14
C LEU A 64 10.07 5.25 6.98
N LYS A 65 11.05 4.33 6.86
CA LYS A 65 12.44 4.72 6.63
C LYS A 65 12.59 5.50 5.31
N GLU A 66 13.45 6.50 5.30
CA GLU A 66 13.56 7.50 4.22
C GLU A 66 13.95 6.93 2.85
N GLU A 67 14.52 5.72 2.78
CA GLU A 67 14.93 5.06 1.53
C GLU A 67 13.87 4.12 0.92
N VAL A 68 12.64 4.13 1.44
CA VAL A 68 11.63 3.18 0.99
C VAL A 68 10.96 3.73 -0.27
N HIS A 69 11.32 3.16 -1.43
CA HIS A 69 10.35 2.98 -2.52
C HIS A 69 9.05 2.58 -1.85
N LEU A 70 8.00 3.41 -1.89
CA LEU A 70 6.72 3.18 -1.19
C LEU A 70 6.27 1.74 -1.38
N ASP A 71 6.75 0.90 -0.47
CA ASP A 71 6.55 -0.51 -0.43
C ASP A 71 5.15 -0.63 0.13
N ALA A 72 4.32 -1.43 -0.52
CA ALA A 72 3.00 -1.72 0.01
C ALA A 72 3.06 -2.44 1.36
N ALA A 73 4.22 -2.97 1.76
CA ALA A 73 4.34 -3.88 2.87
C ALA A 73 4.02 -3.28 4.25
N PRO A 74 4.51 -2.09 4.62
CA PRO A 74 4.10 -1.43 5.85
C PRO A 74 2.58 -1.20 5.92
N PHE A 75 1.94 -0.94 4.78
CA PHE A 75 0.51 -0.63 4.71
C PHE A 75 -0.37 -1.87 4.77
N ILE A 76 -0.01 -2.94 4.07
CA ILE A 76 -0.73 -4.20 4.17
C ILE A 76 -0.60 -4.77 5.60
N LYS A 77 0.55 -4.62 6.26
CA LYS A 77 0.72 -4.94 7.69
C LYS A 77 -0.25 -4.14 8.58
N LEU A 78 -0.50 -2.88 8.24
CA LEU A 78 -1.45 -1.99 8.94
C LEU A 78 -2.90 -2.45 8.76
N ALA A 79 -3.32 -2.74 7.53
CA ALA A 79 -4.65 -3.27 7.24
C ALA A 79 -4.94 -4.55 8.03
N ARG A 80 -3.95 -5.44 8.12
CA ARG A 80 -4.06 -6.66 8.92
C ARG A 80 -4.13 -6.35 10.41
N LYS A 81 -3.28 -5.46 10.94
CA LYS A 81 -3.24 -5.10 12.37
C LYS A 81 -4.59 -4.56 12.87
N TYR A 82 -5.28 -3.78 12.05
CA TYR A 82 -6.57 -3.17 12.41
C TYR A 82 -7.78 -3.95 11.90
N GLU A 83 -7.61 -5.22 11.53
CA GLU A 83 -8.68 -6.12 11.07
C GLU A 83 -9.61 -5.49 10.01
N LEU A 84 -9.06 -4.62 9.15
CA LEU A 84 -9.76 -3.92 8.06
C LEU A 84 -10.30 -4.87 6.97
N SER A 85 -10.32 -6.16 7.26
CA SER A 85 -10.71 -7.30 6.45
C SER A 85 -12.18 -7.27 6.01
N SER A 86 -12.47 -6.46 4.98
CA SER A 86 -13.33 -6.96 3.92
C SER A 86 -12.48 -7.86 3.02
N ALA A 87 -12.62 -9.18 3.20
CA ALA A 87 -11.98 -10.15 2.32
C ALA A 87 -12.51 -9.99 0.89
N GLY A 88 -11.72 -9.44 -0.03
CA GLY A 88 -12.12 -9.29 -1.43
C GLY A 88 -11.34 -8.23 -2.20
N LYS A 89 -11.63 -8.13 -3.50
CA LYS A 89 -11.08 -7.10 -4.40
C LYS A 89 -11.44 -5.67 -3.98
N ASP A 90 -12.45 -5.52 -3.13
CA ASP A 90 -12.97 -4.22 -2.67
C ASP A 90 -12.20 -3.67 -1.45
N HIS A 91 -11.20 -4.41 -0.95
CA HIS A 91 -10.34 -3.95 0.14
C HIS A 91 -9.35 -2.89 -0.35
N PRO A 92 -9.11 -1.77 0.36
CA PRO A 92 -8.17 -0.72 -0.07
C PRO A 92 -6.76 -1.23 -0.40
N ALA A 93 -6.28 -2.21 0.37
CA ALA A 93 -5.00 -2.89 0.16
C ALA A 93 -4.93 -3.81 -1.08
N SER A 94 -6.06 -4.20 -1.70
CA SER A 94 -6.10 -5.12 -2.84
C SER A 94 -5.29 -4.58 -4.03
N TYR A 95 -5.43 -3.29 -4.31
CA TYR A 95 -4.68 -2.61 -5.36
C TYR A 95 -3.18 -2.71 -5.18
N TYR A 96 -2.72 -2.60 -3.93
CA TYR A 96 -1.30 -2.66 -3.64
C TYR A 96 -0.74 -4.06 -3.81
N ILE A 97 -1.51 -5.07 -3.41
CA ILE A 97 -1.18 -6.47 -3.66
C ILE A 97 -1.07 -6.71 -5.17
N ASP A 98 -2.06 -6.24 -5.94
CA ASP A 98 -2.07 -6.39 -7.41
C ASP A 98 -0.86 -5.68 -8.06
N ARG A 99 -0.49 -4.47 -7.59
CA ARG A 99 0.68 -3.73 -8.06
C ARG A 99 2.01 -4.41 -7.69
N LEU A 100 2.09 -5.02 -6.50
CA LEU A 100 3.26 -5.82 -6.12
C LEU A 100 3.37 -7.07 -7.01
N ILE A 101 2.25 -7.74 -7.31
CA ILE A 101 2.21 -8.88 -8.22
C ILE A 101 2.66 -8.48 -9.63
N GLU A 102 2.18 -7.35 -10.14
CA GLU A 102 2.60 -6.81 -11.44
C GLU A 102 4.12 -6.56 -11.46
N LYS A 103 4.64 -5.91 -10.41
CA LYS A 103 6.08 -5.64 -10.28
C LYS A 103 6.90 -6.93 -10.19
N ARG A 104 6.41 -7.93 -9.46
CA ARG A 104 7.01 -9.27 -9.41
C ARG A 104 7.05 -9.90 -10.80
N ASP A 105 5.97 -9.79 -11.56
CA ASP A 105 5.89 -10.35 -12.91
C ASP A 105 6.82 -9.62 -13.89
N GLU A 106 7.04 -8.31 -13.72
CA GLU A 106 8.10 -7.58 -14.43
C GLU A 106 9.49 -8.15 -14.13
N PHE A 107 9.83 -8.37 -12.85
CA PHE A 107 11.11 -8.96 -12.47
C PHE A 107 11.26 -10.38 -13.03
N ARG A 108 10.20 -11.20 -13.03
CA ARG A 108 10.21 -12.53 -13.66
C ARG A 108 10.45 -12.44 -15.17
N ARG A 109 9.80 -11.51 -15.88
CA ARG A 109 10.03 -11.28 -17.32
C ARG A 109 11.46 -10.84 -17.60
N ALA A 110 12.05 -10.04 -16.71
CA ALA A 110 13.44 -9.61 -16.76
C ALA A 110 14.44 -10.69 -16.31
N ARG A 111 13.98 -11.86 -15.85
CA ARG A 111 14.78 -12.95 -15.25
C ARG A 111 15.54 -12.54 -13.99
N ASP A 112 15.02 -11.54 -13.28
CA ASP A 112 15.52 -11.06 -11.99
C ASP A 112 14.81 -11.82 -10.85
N TRP A 113 15.26 -13.05 -10.64
CA TRP A 113 14.68 -13.95 -9.63
C TRP A 113 14.80 -13.43 -8.20
N PRO A 114 15.95 -12.86 -7.76
CA PRO A 114 16.07 -12.34 -6.40
C PRO A 114 15.02 -11.28 -6.06
N ASN A 115 14.78 -10.32 -6.96
CA ASN A 115 13.79 -9.28 -6.72
C ASN A 115 12.35 -9.79 -6.79
N ALA A 116 12.05 -10.75 -7.68
CA ALA A 116 10.76 -11.42 -7.71
C ALA A 116 10.48 -12.20 -6.40
N ASP A 117 11.49 -12.91 -5.89
CA ASP A 117 11.38 -13.66 -4.63
C ASP A 117 11.24 -12.75 -3.41
N ASN A 118 11.94 -11.60 -3.39
CA ASN A 118 11.77 -10.60 -2.34
C ASN A 118 10.32 -10.13 -2.24
N ILE A 119 9.67 -9.81 -3.37
CA ILE A 119 8.26 -9.41 -3.38
C ILE A 119 7.35 -10.57 -2.91
N ARG A 120 7.62 -11.80 -3.35
CA ARG A 120 6.86 -12.99 -2.91
C ARG A 120 6.95 -13.18 -1.40
N ASN A 121 8.14 -13.05 -0.83
CA ASN A 121 8.37 -13.19 0.61
C ASN A 121 7.69 -12.08 1.39
N SER A 122 7.77 -10.83 0.93
CA SER A 122 7.02 -9.72 1.54
C SER A 122 5.52 -10.00 1.54
N LEU A 123 4.95 -10.45 0.41
CA LEU A 123 3.54 -10.84 0.33
C LEU A 123 3.19 -11.97 1.30
N ALA A 124 4.05 -12.98 1.41
CA ALA A 124 3.85 -14.10 2.35
C ALA A 124 3.93 -13.66 3.83
N GLU A 125 4.89 -12.81 4.21
CA GLU A 125 4.98 -12.21 5.56
C GLU A 125 3.69 -11.46 5.94
N MET A 126 3.01 -10.93 4.94
CA MET A 126 1.76 -10.22 5.07
C MET A 126 0.53 -11.14 5.06
N GLY A 127 0.75 -12.46 5.06
CA GLY A 127 -0.30 -13.47 4.97
C GLY A 127 -1.00 -13.49 3.63
N THR A 128 -0.39 -12.94 2.58
CA THR A 128 -0.89 -13.03 1.21
C THR A 128 -0.19 -14.17 0.50
N MET A 129 -0.93 -15.24 0.23
CA MET A 129 -0.42 -16.39 -0.49
C MET A 129 -0.69 -16.22 -1.99
N LEU A 130 0.36 -16.39 -2.80
CA LEU A 130 0.29 -16.31 -4.26
C LEU A 130 0.19 -17.72 -4.86
N GLU A 131 -0.74 -17.89 -5.79
CA GLU A 131 -0.92 -19.08 -6.61
C GLU A 131 -0.71 -18.71 -8.08
N ASP A 132 0.41 -19.15 -8.66
CA ASP A 132 0.68 -18.97 -10.08
C ASP A 132 -0.16 -19.99 -10.88
N THR A 133 -0.95 -19.50 -11.85
CA THR A 133 -1.73 -20.34 -12.77
C THR A 133 -1.38 -20.02 -14.22
N PRO A 134 -1.69 -20.89 -15.19
CA PRO A 134 -1.53 -20.56 -16.61
C PRO A 134 -2.32 -19.31 -17.05
N GLN A 135 -3.37 -18.94 -16.31
CA GLN A 135 -4.17 -17.73 -16.57
C GLN A 135 -3.65 -16.49 -15.82
N GLY A 136 -2.54 -16.59 -15.09
CA GLY A 136 -1.94 -15.51 -14.31
C GLY A 136 -1.85 -15.82 -12.82
N THR A 137 -1.36 -14.85 -12.06
CA THR A 137 -1.16 -14.95 -10.61
C THR A 137 -2.46 -14.66 -9.89
N LYS A 138 -2.96 -15.62 -9.12
CA LYS A 138 -4.04 -15.43 -8.15
C LYS A 138 -3.45 -15.25 -6.77
N TRP A 139 -4.18 -14.58 -5.88
CA TRP A 139 -3.77 -14.44 -4.49
C TRP A 139 -4.95 -14.64 -3.53
N ARG A 140 -4.63 -15.10 -2.33
CA ARG A 140 -5.57 -15.24 -1.22
C ARG A 140 -4.93 -14.74 0.08
N GLN A 141 -5.73 -14.21 0.99
CA GLN A 141 -5.27 -13.91 2.34
C GLN A 141 -5.48 -15.14 3.23
N GLU A 142 -4.44 -15.50 3.96
CA GLU A 142 -4.51 -16.44 5.07
C GLU A 142 -5.08 -15.70 6.29
N ARG A 143 -6.17 -16.25 6.83
CA ARG A 143 -6.83 -15.75 8.04
C ARG A 143 -6.00 -16.07 9.26
#